data_AF-A0A4P6JWD8-F1
#
_entry.id   AF-A0A4P6JWD8-F1
#
_cell.length_a   1.000
_cell.length_b   1.000
_cell.length_c   1.000
_cell.angle_alpha   90.00
_cell.angle_beta   90.00
_cell.angle_gamma   90.00
#
_symmetry.space_group_name_H-M   'P 1'
#
loop_
_entity.id
_entity.type
_entity.pdbx_description
1 polymer ?
#
loop_
_entity_poly.entity_id
_entity_poly.type
_entity_poly.pdbx_seq_one_letter_code
_entity_poly.pdbx_strand_id
1 'polypeptide(L)'
;MECPKCNEQLDDDSVFCGICGCQVAPLYARGATAVETVDRPAQSDSNRLAQLGRIQRVRQPFFPTGQTKQPVSVAFKETKTPPSLAPMPLSSPPRRHVRRATFLGSIFVLLIFLILTSCIVLWQRYTKAGGTATMQAQAFFSDSQPGQAPNSLLKISAQGLDAPPEGQQYAAWIVDEATEKVMALGTLKPLGQQYVLAVTDKDINLLGSGNKLEITLEQSNLTAPAGKIVLSATFPTLAFIHIKHLLVHFPTTPGQIGLLVGLRAQAQLLEKQSTILKQAADNHNTAALRCAAQSIIDIVEGTGGQAARPLSESCKLQHIEQSGDGYGLLGSSGYIANVAAHASLAATQRDSTDTIRDHAHHVITATDNLKGWITTIDRDARNLLQNPGNVAEVQEISQLTDHALNGVDRNDDGRIDPIAGEAGVLTAYAQGQLMASLIMKADAGV
;
A
#
# COMPACT_ATOMS: atom_id res chain seq x y z
N MET A 1 -11.55 10.15 26.84
CA MET A 1 -12.18 11.26 26.06
C MET A 1 -13.40 10.75 25.25
N GLU A 2 -14.25 11.60 24.66
CA GLU A 2 -15.37 11.15 23.78
C GLU A 2 -15.13 11.52 22.32
N CYS A 3 -15.54 10.66 21.39
CA CYS A 3 -15.44 10.94 19.97
C CYS A 3 -16.42 12.08 19.57
N PRO A 4 -15.97 13.18 18.96
CA PRO A 4 -16.84 14.29 18.60
C PRO A 4 -17.84 13.93 17.48
N LYS A 5 -17.63 12.81 16.77
CA LYS A 5 -18.48 12.39 15.65
C LYS A 5 -19.55 11.38 16.04
N CYS A 6 -19.24 10.43 16.92
CA CYS A 6 -20.16 9.35 17.28
C CYS A 6 -20.40 9.20 18.79
N ASN A 7 -19.84 10.09 19.60
CA ASN A 7 -19.94 10.10 21.07
C ASN A 7 -19.43 8.82 21.77
N GLU A 8 -18.63 8.02 21.07
CA GLU A 8 -18.01 6.82 21.62
C GLU A 8 -16.97 7.21 22.69
N GLN A 9 -16.95 6.48 23.80
CA GLN A 9 -15.92 6.67 24.81
C GLN A 9 -14.59 6.10 24.30
N LEU A 10 -13.56 6.93 24.32
CA LEU A 10 -12.23 6.63 23.81
C LEU A 10 -11.21 6.64 24.94
N ASP A 11 -10.23 5.76 24.85
CA ASP A 11 -9.04 5.81 25.70
C ASP A 11 -8.33 7.16 25.52
N ASP A 12 -7.73 7.68 26.59
CA ASP A 12 -7.15 9.03 26.61
C ASP A 12 -5.94 9.21 25.66
N ASP A 13 -5.41 8.12 25.11
CA ASP A 13 -4.36 8.08 24.10
C ASP A 13 -4.86 7.78 22.67
N SER A 14 -6.18 7.69 22.46
CA SER A 14 -6.77 7.43 21.15
C SER A 14 -6.55 8.59 20.19
N VAL A 15 -5.93 8.33 19.04
CA VAL A 15 -5.78 9.31 17.95
C VAL A 15 -6.97 9.28 17.00
N PHE A 16 -7.61 8.12 16.86
CA PHE A 16 -8.83 7.92 16.07
C PHE A 16 -9.87 7.17 16.90
N CYS A 17 -11.13 7.45 16.63
CA CYS A 17 -12.23 6.64 17.13
C CYS A 17 -12.25 5.29 16.40
N GLY A 18 -12.12 4.20 17.15
CA GLY A 18 -12.18 2.84 16.62
C GLY A 18 -13.52 2.49 15.96
N ILE A 19 -14.61 3.19 16.30
CA ILE A 19 -15.94 2.93 15.74
C ILE A 19 -16.18 3.69 14.43
N CYS A 20 -15.95 5.01 14.41
CA CYS A 20 -16.30 5.83 13.25
C CYS A 20 -15.10 6.28 12.40
N GLY A 21 -13.88 5.93 12.81
CA GLY A 21 -12.63 6.33 12.15
C GLY A 21 -12.34 7.84 12.24
N CYS A 22 -13.12 8.62 13.01
CA CYS A 22 -12.87 10.05 13.16
C CYS A 22 -11.56 10.26 13.92
N GLN A 23 -10.66 11.05 13.34
CA GLN A 23 -9.48 11.52 14.05
C GLN A 23 -9.93 12.42 15.21
N VAL A 24 -9.55 12.06 16.43
CA VAL A 24 -9.94 12.77 17.66
C VAL A 24 -8.78 13.51 18.31
N ALA A 25 -7.54 13.20 17.90
CA ALA A 25 -6.33 13.91 18.33
C ALA A 25 -5.39 14.12 17.12
N PRO A 26 -4.52 15.14 17.12
CA PRO A 26 -3.54 15.34 16.05
C PRO A 26 -2.62 14.12 15.89
N LEU A 27 -2.28 13.78 14.65
CA LEU A 27 -1.31 12.74 14.32
C LEU A 27 0.10 13.18 14.73
N TYR A 28 0.43 13.05 16.01
CA TYR A 28 1.83 13.04 16.43
C TYR A 28 2.32 11.62 16.23
N ALA A 29 2.96 11.35 15.09
CA ALA A 29 3.63 10.08 14.85
C ALA A 29 4.69 9.88 15.94
N ARG A 30 4.38 9.12 16.99
CA ARG A 30 5.36 8.66 17.97
C ARG A 30 6.26 7.65 17.25
N GLY A 31 7.37 8.14 16.71
CA GLY A 31 8.35 7.33 15.97
C GLY A 31 8.99 8.03 14.77
N ALA A 32 8.40 9.11 14.25
CA ALA A 32 9.05 9.92 13.24
C ALA A 32 10.00 10.92 13.92
N THR A 33 11.31 10.65 13.89
CA THR A 33 12.33 11.66 14.20
C THR A 33 12.33 12.70 13.09
N ALA A 34 11.48 13.72 13.22
CA ALA A 34 11.62 14.98 12.52
C ALA A 34 11.66 16.09 13.56
N VAL A 35 12.88 16.55 13.83
CA VAL A 35 13.13 17.82 14.48
C VAL A 35 12.68 18.90 13.51
N GLU A 36 11.54 19.51 13.76
CA GLU A 36 11.21 20.82 13.18
C GLU A 36 10.52 21.67 14.25
N THR A 37 11.35 22.35 15.04
CA THR A 37 10.92 23.45 15.91
C THR A 37 10.46 24.60 15.03
N VAL A 38 9.14 24.74 14.86
CA VAL A 38 8.53 25.98 14.40
C VAL A 38 8.29 26.86 15.63
N ASP A 39 9.14 27.87 15.77
CA ASP A 39 8.93 29.00 16.67
C ASP A 39 7.58 29.67 16.39
N ARG A 40 6.76 29.80 17.43
CA ARG A 40 5.65 30.75 17.45
C ARG A 40 5.76 31.59 18.73
N PRO A 41 5.91 32.92 18.63
CA PRO A 41 6.10 33.75 19.81
C PRO A 41 4.77 33.92 20.56
N ALA A 42 4.84 33.73 21.87
CA ALA A 42 3.78 34.06 22.80
C ALA A 42 3.57 35.59 22.85
N GLN A 43 2.33 36.02 22.63
CA GLN A 43 1.86 37.34 23.04
C GLN A 43 1.62 37.34 24.55
N SER A 44 2.37 38.17 25.28
CA SER A 44 1.96 38.69 26.59
C SER A 44 2.79 39.94 26.93
N ASP A 45 2.06 41.04 27.02
CA ASP A 45 2.19 42.16 27.95
C ASP A 45 3.46 43.04 28.02
N SER A 46 3.29 44.22 27.42
CA SER A 46 3.22 45.52 28.11
C SER A 46 4.42 46.02 28.94
N ASN A 47 4.98 47.12 28.44
CA ASN A 47 5.58 48.24 29.18
C ASN A 47 6.81 47.98 30.05
N ARG A 48 7.99 48.35 29.51
CA ARG A 48 8.92 49.25 30.23
C ARG A 48 10.05 49.81 29.32
N LEU A 49 10.08 51.15 29.30
CA LEU A 49 11.26 52.02 29.23
C LEU A 49 12.07 52.12 27.92
N ALA A 50 11.82 53.23 27.23
CA ALA A 50 12.80 53.95 26.44
C ALA A 50 14.08 54.24 27.26
N GLN A 51 15.27 54.16 26.63
CA GLN A 51 16.17 55.30 26.37
C GLN A 51 17.59 54.85 25.91
N LEU A 52 18.17 55.60 24.95
CA LEU A 52 19.61 55.73 24.60
C LEU A 52 20.24 54.55 23.82
N GLY A 53 21.06 54.70 22.77
CA GLY A 53 21.60 55.81 21.98
C GLY A 53 22.42 55.15 20.83
N ARG A 54 22.19 55.53 19.56
CA ARG A 54 23.10 56.25 18.65
C ARG A 54 24.60 55.85 18.66
N ILE A 55 25.17 55.79 17.44
CA ILE A 55 26.61 55.74 17.02
C ILE A 55 27.03 54.31 16.54
N GLN A 56 27.63 54.02 15.38
CA GLN A 56 28.30 54.79 14.31
C GLN A 56 28.27 53.97 12.99
N ARG A 57 28.09 54.65 11.85
CA ARG A 57 28.48 54.16 10.52
C ARG A 57 29.96 54.47 10.29
N VAL A 58 30.72 53.53 9.75
CA VAL A 58 32.03 53.78 9.13
C VAL A 58 31.91 53.57 7.62
N ARG A 59 32.35 54.59 6.87
CA ARG A 59 32.45 54.66 5.41
C ARG A 59 33.90 54.35 5.00
N GLN A 60 34.05 53.46 4.01
CA GLN A 60 34.84 53.58 2.75
C GLN A 60 36.38 53.81 2.81
N PRO A 61 37.19 53.36 1.79
CA PRO A 61 37.06 53.79 0.38
C PRO A 61 37.35 52.79 -0.77
N PHE A 62 36.84 53.21 -1.94
CA PHE A 62 37.14 52.83 -3.33
C PHE A 62 38.64 53.09 -3.71
N PHE A 63 39.30 52.39 -4.65
CA PHE A 63 39.28 52.42 -6.15
C PHE A 63 40.45 51.49 -6.65
N PRO A 64 40.83 51.36 -7.96
CA PRO A 64 40.12 50.81 -9.13
C PRO A 64 40.96 49.85 -10.03
N THR A 65 40.28 49.24 -11.01
CA THR A 65 40.69 48.85 -12.40
C THR A 65 41.98 48.06 -12.69
N GLY A 66 41.81 46.93 -13.41
CA GLY A 66 42.84 46.31 -14.24
C GLY A 66 42.25 45.47 -15.39
N GLN A 67 42.19 46.05 -16.59
CA GLN A 67 41.95 45.35 -17.87
C GLN A 67 43.24 44.64 -18.32
N THR A 68 43.14 43.38 -18.77
CA THR A 68 44.11 42.75 -19.70
C THR A 68 43.34 41.77 -20.58
N LYS A 69 43.07 42.16 -21.84
CA LYS A 69 43.77 41.76 -23.08
C LYS A 69 43.74 40.25 -23.38
N GLN A 70 42.87 39.91 -24.34
CA GLN A 70 42.97 38.72 -25.20
C GLN A 70 44.31 38.69 -25.96
N PRO A 71 44.72 37.49 -26.40
CA PRO A 71 45.28 37.32 -27.73
C PRO A 71 44.44 36.39 -28.60
N VAL A 72 44.39 36.78 -29.87
CA VAL A 72 43.78 36.17 -31.04
C VAL A 72 44.71 35.09 -31.65
N SER A 73 44.12 34.24 -32.50
CA SER A 73 44.70 33.34 -33.53
C SER A 73 44.69 31.86 -33.13
N VAL A 74 44.34 30.89 -33.99
CA VAL A 74 44.58 30.77 -35.42
C VAL A 74 43.42 30.01 -36.10
N ALA A 75 43.03 30.46 -37.29
CA ALA A 75 42.10 29.79 -38.19
C ALA A 75 42.74 28.58 -38.86
N PHE A 76 42.12 27.40 -38.75
CA PHE A 76 42.42 26.24 -39.59
C PHE A 76 41.41 26.13 -40.72
N LYS A 77 41.96 25.94 -41.91
CA LYS A 77 41.31 25.90 -43.22
C LYS A 77 40.90 24.44 -43.49
N GLU A 78 39.60 24.15 -43.45
CA GLU A 78 39.10 22.81 -43.76
C GLU A 78 39.16 22.53 -45.27
N THR A 79 39.82 21.43 -45.60
CA THR A 79 40.03 20.94 -46.97
C THR A 79 38.96 19.89 -47.26
N LYS A 80 38.15 20.13 -48.30
CA LYS A 80 37.17 19.18 -48.84
C LYS A 80 37.86 17.89 -49.31
N THR A 81 37.40 16.75 -48.83
CA THR A 81 37.74 15.40 -49.33
C THR A 81 36.44 14.60 -49.51
N PRO A 82 36.31 13.68 -50.50
CA PRO A 82 35.05 13.09 -50.94
C PRO A 82 34.51 11.98 -50.01
N PRO A 83 33.27 11.49 -50.22
CA PRO A 83 32.56 10.67 -49.24
C PRO A 83 33.13 9.25 -49.15
N SER A 84 33.50 8.85 -47.94
CA SER A 84 33.73 7.46 -47.57
C SER A 84 32.39 6.82 -47.20
N LEU A 85 32.04 5.74 -47.89
CA LEU A 85 30.88 4.90 -47.61
C LEU A 85 30.93 4.38 -46.17
N ALA A 86 29.93 4.73 -45.36
CA ALA A 86 29.70 4.12 -44.06
C ALA A 86 28.98 2.76 -44.23
N PRO A 87 29.35 1.73 -43.45
CA PRO A 87 28.64 0.46 -43.43
C PRO A 87 27.25 0.63 -42.78
N MET A 88 26.29 -0.11 -43.32
CA MET A 88 24.89 -0.15 -42.88
C MET A 88 24.78 -0.39 -41.36
N PRO A 89 23.85 0.28 -40.65
CA PRO A 89 23.49 -0.17 -39.31
C PRO A 89 22.76 -1.51 -39.42
N LEU A 90 23.28 -2.52 -38.72
CA LEU A 90 22.56 -3.77 -38.48
C LEU A 90 21.21 -3.45 -37.82
N SER A 91 20.15 -3.97 -38.41
CA SER A 91 18.83 -4.07 -37.84
C SER A 91 18.87 -4.82 -36.51
N SER A 92 18.66 -4.10 -35.40
CA SER A 92 18.30 -4.72 -34.13
C SER A 92 16.96 -5.45 -34.30
N PRO A 93 16.81 -6.69 -33.81
CA PRO A 93 15.54 -7.40 -33.90
C PRO A 93 14.50 -6.69 -33.02
N PRO A 94 13.21 -6.72 -33.39
CA PRO A 94 12.16 -6.15 -32.57
C PRO A 94 12.09 -6.93 -31.26
N ARG A 95 12.37 -6.25 -30.13
CA ARG A 95 12.05 -6.76 -28.79
C ARG A 95 10.54 -6.85 -28.66
N ARG A 96 10.04 -8.05 -28.94
CA ARG A 96 8.68 -8.51 -28.65
C ARG A 96 8.45 -8.43 -27.13
N HIS A 97 7.91 -7.30 -26.65
CA HIS A 97 7.28 -7.24 -25.34
C HIS A 97 5.93 -7.96 -25.41
N VAL A 98 6.05 -9.28 -25.34
CA VAL A 98 4.95 -10.22 -25.13
C VAL A 98 4.37 -9.99 -23.74
N ARG A 99 3.03 -9.86 -23.68
CA ARG A 99 2.12 -10.39 -22.63
C ARG A 99 2.80 -10.88 -21.33
N ARG A 100 3.41 -9.99 -20.55
CA ARG A 100 4.05 -10.34 -19.26
C ARG A 100 3.18 -10.06 -18.04
N ALA A 101 2.14 -9.23 -18.17
CA ALA A 101 1.32 -8.82 -17.03
C ALA A 101 0.47 -9.96 -16.42
N THR A 102 0.12 -11.01 -17.18
CA THR A 102 -0.68 -12.13 -16.65
C THR A 102 0.16 -13.29 -16.09
N PHE A 103 1.47 -13.34 -16.40
CA PHE A 103 2.37 -14.40 -15.91
C PHE A 103 3.06 -14.03 -14.59
N LEU A 104 3.21 -12.74 -14.28
CA LEU A 104 3.84 -12.28 -13.03
C LEU A 104 2.94 -12.46 -11.81
N GLY A 105 1.62 -12.22 -11.92
CA GLY A 105 0.68 -12.41 -10.80
C GLY A 105 0.54 -13.88 -10.35
N SER A 106 0.61 -14.83 -11.30
CA SER A 106 0.57 -16.26 -11.00
C SER A 106 1.89 -16.78 -10.41
N ILE A 107 3.03 -16.22 -10.83
CA ILE A 107 4.35 -16.48 -10.23
C ILE A 107 4.47 -15.88 -8.83
N PHE A 108 3.87 -14.72 -8.54
CA PHE A 108 3.88 -14.12 -7.21
C PHE A 108 3.04 -14.93 -6.20
N VAL A 109 1.86 -15.42 -6.62
CA VAL A 109 1.06 -16.34 -5.81
C VAL A 109 1.79 -17.67 -5.58
N LEU A 110 2.50 -18.21 -6.58
CA LEU A 110 3.33 -19.41 -6.43
C LEU A 110 4.59 -19.19 -5.58
N LEU A 111 5.21 -18.01 -5.65
CA LEU A 111 6.35 -17.62 -4.82
C LEU A 111 5.93 -17.39 -3.37
N ILE A 112 4.75 -16.81 -3.12
CA ILE A 112 4.16 -16.75 -1.78
C ILE A 112 3.88 -18.18 -1.28
N PHE A 113 3.40 -19.10 -2.12
CA PHE A 113 3.29 -20.54 -1.76
C PHE A 113 4.65 -21.19 -1.42
N LEU A 114 5.70 -20.89 -2.17
CA LEU A 114 7.04 -21.42 -1.93
C LEU A 114 7.70 -20.80 -0.71
N ILE A 115 7.52 -19.50 -0.47
CA ILE A 115 8.02 -18.81 0.73
C ILE A 115 7.24 -19.27 1.96
N LEU A 116 5.92 -19.48 1.88
CA LEU A 116 5.12 -20.03 2.99
C LEU A 116 5.52 -21.45 3.36
N THR A 117 5.70 -22.34 2.37
CA THR A 117 6.21 -23.70 2.64
C THR A 117 7.64 -23.67 3.20
N SER A 118 8.49 -22.74 2.74
CA SER A 118 9.87 -22.59 3.20
C SER A 118 9.99 -22.02 4.61
N CYS A 119 9.20 -21.00 4.97
CA CYS A 119 9.16 -20.42 6.31
C CYS A 119 8.59 -21.41 7.34
N ILE A 120 7.60 -22.22 6.96
CA ILE A 120 7.08 -23.30 7.80
C ILE A 120 8.13 -24.40 8.00
N VAL A 121 8.88 -24.79 6.97
CA VAL A 121 9.96 -25.79 7.09
C VAL A 121 11.14 -25.27 7.93
N LEU A 122 11.47 -23.98 7.86
CA LEU A 122 12.51 -23.36 8.71
C LEU A 122 12.07 -23.26 10.17
N TRP A 123 10.80 -22.92 10.44
CA TRP A 123 10.25 -22.93 11.81
C TRP A 123 10.15 -24.35 12.39
N GLN A 124 9.80 -25.34 11.55
CA GLN A 124 9.83 -26.77 11.92
C GLN A 124 11.24 -27.30 12.23
N ARG A 125 12.31 -26.72 11.66
CA ARG A 125 13.69 -27.10 12.02
C ARG A 125 14.11 -26.53 13.36
N TYR A 126 13.58 -25.37 13.76
CA TYR A 126 13.80 -24.80 15.09
C TYR A 126 13.03 -25.54 16.20
N THR A 127 11.90 -26.16 15.87
CA THR A 127 11.06 -26.92 16.82
C THR A 127 11.31 -28.44 16.84
N LYS A 128 12.30 -28.94 16.09
CA LYS A 128 12.76 -30.34 16.12
C LYS A 128 13.57 -30.69 17.39
N ALA A 129 13.12 -30.23 18.54
CA ALA A 129 13.51 -30.74 19.84
C ALA A 129 12.30 -31.44 20.49
N GLY A 130 12.07 -32.70 20.13
CA GLY A 130 11.38 -33.70 20.97
C GLY A 130 9.94 -33.45 21.46
N GLY A 131 9.21 -32.45 20.96
CA GLY A 131 7.83 -32.18 21.39
C GLY A 131 6.78 -33.08 20.71
N THR A 132 5.79 -33.53 21.47
CA THR A 132 4.53 -34.07 20.93
C THR A 132 3.94 -33.10 19.89
N ALA A 133 3.50 -33.59 18.73
CA ALA A 133 2.92 -32.76 17.70
C ALA A 133 1.67 -32.03 18.26
N THR A 134 1.77 -30.73 18.50
CA THR A 134 0.65 -29.92 18.99
C THR A 134 -0.35 -29.70 17.86
N MET A 135 -1.62 -30.02 18.10
CA MET A 135 -2.72 -29.72 17.18
C MET A 135 -2.81 -28.21 16.93
N GLN A 136 -2.69 -27.80 15.67
CA GLN A 136 -2.76 -26.40 15.27
C GLN A 136 -3.23 -26.26 13.82
N ALA A 137 -3.81 -25.12 13.48
CA ALA A 137 -4.04 -24.72 12.09
C ALA A 137 -3.59 -23.28 11.83
N GLN A 138 -3.29 -22.99 10.57
CA GLN A 138 -3.02 -21.64 10.09
C GLN A 138 -4.07 -21.25 9.06
N ALA A 139 -4.59 -20.04 9.18
CA ALA A 139 -5.56 -19.46 8.25
C ALA A 139 -4.99 -18.19 7.62
N PHE A 140 -5.17 -18.05 6.30
CA PHE A 140 -4.71 -16.91 5.52
C PHE A 140 -5.77 -16.44 4.51
N PHE A 141 -5.95 -15.13 4.42
CA PHE A 141 -6.87 -14.48 3.50
C PHE A 141 -6.11 -13.84 2.34
N SER A 142 -6.63 -13.96 1.12
CA SER A 142 -6.07 -13.36 -0.08
C SER A 142 -7.14 -13.08 -1.12
N ASP A 143 -6.79 -12.43 -2.22
CA ASP A 143 -7.66 -12.32 -3.37
C ASP A 143 -7.56 -13.59 -4.23
N SER A 144 -8.68 -14.06 -4.78
CA SER A 144 -8.66 -15.22 -5.69
C SER A 144 -8.25 -14.87 -7.11
N GLN A 145 -8.77 -13.78 -7.68
CA GLN A 145 -8.45 -13.28 -9.04
C GLN A 145 -8.73 -11.76 -9.17
N PRO A 146 -8.12 -11.07 -10.14
CA PRO A 146 -8.48 -9.69 -10.48
C PRO A 146 -9.97 -9.53 -10.80
N GLY A 147 -10.60 -8.46 -10.31
CA GLY A 147 -12.01 -8.15 -10.57
C GLY A 147 -13.02 -8.91 -9.68
N GLN A 148 -12.55 -9.71 -8.72
CA GLN A 148 -13.39 -10.31 -7.68
C GLN A 148 -13.34 -9.49 -6.40
N ALA A 149 -14.22 -9.79 -5.44
CA ALA A 149 -14.21 -9.17 -4.13
C ALA A 149 -12.82 -9.30 -3.47
N PRO A 150 -12.30 -8.25 -2.80
CA PRO A 150 -11.08 -8.33 -2.01
C PRO A 150 -11.17 -9.41 -0.92
N ASN A 151 -10.07 -10.10 -0.62
CA ASN A 151 -10.02 -11.14 0.43
C ASN A 151 -11.08 -12.25 0.23
N SER A 152 -11.35 -12.59 -1.02
CA SER A 152 -12.32 -13.61 -1.46
C SER A 152 -11.82 -15.05 -1.31
N LEU A 153 -10.53 -15.25 -1.03
CA LEU A 153 -9.89 -16.54 -0.87
C LEU A 153 -9.44 -16.74 0.58
N LEU A 154 -9.90 -17.81 1.22
CA LEU A 154 -9.42 -18.27 2.52
C LEU A 154 -8.74 -19.63 2.36
N LYS A 155 -7.54 -19.77 2.91
CA LYS A 155 -6.81 -21.03 2.99
C LYS A 155 -6.58 -21.40 4.44
N ILE A 156 -6.88 -22.64 4.79
CA ILE A 156 -6.64 -23.24 6.10
C ILE A 156 -5.77 -24.48 5.92
N SER A 157 -4.70 -24.60 6.70
CA SER A 157 -3.89 -25.81 6.82
C SER A 157 -3.77 -26.21 8.28
N ALA A 158 -4.27 -27.40 8.61
CA ALA A 158 -4.26 -27.98 9.95
C ALA A 158 -3.28 -29.15 10.03
N GLN A 159 -2.57 -29.26 11.15
CA GLN A 159 -1.56 -30.27 11.44
C GLN A 159 -1.83 -30.90 12.82
N GLY A 160 -1.38 -32.15 12.98
CA GLY A 160 -1.53 -32.88 14.23
C GLY A 160 -2.94 -33.40 14.50
N LEU A 161 -3.87 -33.26 13.55
CA LEU A 161 -5.21 -33.84 13.64
C LEU A 161 -5.16 -35.34 13.34
N ASP A 162 -5.88 -36.12 14.15
CA ASP A 162 -6.09 -37.55 13.89
C ASP A 162 -6.96 -37.78 12.65
N ALA A 163 -7.02 -39.03 12.18
CA ALA A 163 -8.04 -39.41 11.21
C ALA A 163 -9.43 -39.25 11.85
N PRO A 164 -10.39 -38.57 11.21
CA PRO A 164 -11.73 -38.48 11.76
C PRO A 164 -12.35 -39.88 11.83
N PRO A 165 -13.15 -40.19 12.87
CA PRO A 165 -13.88 -41.44 12.94
C PRO A 165 -14.75 -41.69 11.70
N GLU A 166 -15.10 -42.95 11.45
CA GLU A 166 -15.97 -43.31 10.33
C GLU A 166 -17.30 -42.51 10.38
N GLY A 167 -17.69 -41.94 9.24
CA GLY A 167 -18.88 -41.09 9.13
C GLY A 167 -18.71 -39.65 9.63
N GLN A 168 -17.53 -39.27 10.12
CA GLN A 168 -17.22 -37.91 10.57
C GLN A 168 -16.21 -37.21 9.65
N GLN A 169 -16.17 -35.89 9.72
CA GLN A 169 -15.28 -35.04 8.93
C GLN A 169 -14.96 -33.74 9.67
N TYR A 170 -13.79 -33.15 9.38
CA TYR A 170 -13.46 -31.81 9.86
C TYR A 170 -14.12 -30.76 8.97
N ALA A 171 -14.94 -29.89 9.56
CA ALA A 171 -15.57 -28.76 8.87
C ALA A 171 -15.05 -27.45 9.46
N ALA A 172 -14.91 -26.42 8.61
CA ALA A 172 -14.50 -25.08 9.03
C ALA A 172 -15.65 -24.08 8.94
N TRP A 173 -15.60 -23.08 9.82
CA TRP A 173 -16.61 -22.04 9.95
C TRP A 173 -15.97 -20.67 10.19
N ILE A 174 -16.58 -19.62 9.63
CA ILE A 174 -16.39 -18.24 10.10
C ILE A 174 -17.56 -17.91 11.02
N VAL A 175 -17.27 -17.42 12.21
CA VAL A 175 -18.26 -16.98 13.18
C VAL A 175 -18.08 -15.49 13.42
N ASP A 176 -19.19 -14.76 13.39
CA ASP A 176 -19.29 -13.42 13.96
C ASP A 176 -19.90 -13.54 15.36
N GLU A 177 -19.06 -13.43 16.39
CA GLU A 177 -19.47 -13.60 17.78
C GLU A 177 -20.44 -12.49 18.24
N ALA A 178 -20.43 -11.32 17.60
CA ALA A 178 -21.33 -10.23 17.98
C ALA A 178 -22.74 -10.43 17.42
N THR A 179 -22.87 -11.04 16.24
CA THR A 179 -24.17 -11.26 15.57
C THR A 179 -24.65 -12.71 15.62
N GLU A 180 -23.85 -13.61 16.19
CA GLU A 180 -24.03 -15.07 16.21
C GLU A 180 -24.19 -15.68 14.81
N LYS A 181 -23.80 -14.94 13.77
CA LYS A 181 -23.85 -15.43 12.40
C LYS A 181 -22.72 -16.41 12.17
N VAL A 182 -23.07 -17.55 11.58
CA VAL A 182 -22.12 -18.60 11.20
C VAL A 182 -22.16 -18.80 9.70
N MET A 183 -20.98 -18.76 9.08
CA MET A 183 -20.79 -19.06 7.66
C MET A 183 -20.00 -20.37 7.52
N ALA A 184 -20.58 -21.34 6.81
CA ALA A 184 -19.91 -22.58 6.46
C ALA A 184 -18.80 -22.32 5.42
N LEU A 185 -17.59 -22.77 5.73
CA LEU A 185 -16.45 -22.74 4.79
C LEU A 185 -16.29 -24.07 4.05
N GLY A 186 -16.84 -25.15 4.62
CA GLY A 186 -16.79 -26.49 4.03
C GLY A 186 -15.81 -27.42 4.74
N THR A 187 -15.55 -28.56 4.12
CA THR A 187 -14.83 -29.68 4.74
C THR A 187 -13.34 -29.65 4.40
N LEU A 188 -12.48 -29.79 5.41
CA LEU A 188 -11.04 -29.98 5.18
C LEU A 188 -10.77 -31.35 4.56
N LYS A 189 -9.85 -31.40 3.59
CA LYS A 189 -9.44 -32.64 2.91
C LYS A 189 -8.03 -33.06 3.31
N PRO A 190 -7.75 -34.36 3.45
CA PRO A 190 -6.41 -34.84 3.77
C PRO A 190 -5.45 -34.54 2.62
N LEU A 191 -4.27 -34.02 2.94
CA LEU A 191 -3.15 -33.80 2.04
C LEU A 191 -1.85 -34.18 2.76
N GLY A 192 -1.41 -35.42 2.56
CA GLY A 192 -0.26 -35.97 3.29
C GLY A 192 -0.56 -36.09 4.79
N GLN A 193 0.23 -35.42 5.63
CA GLN A 193 0.04 -35.37 7.09
C GLN A 193 -0.80 -34.16 7.56
N GLN A 194 -1.42 -33.43 6.62
CA GLN A 194 -2.18 -32.22 6.91
C GLN A 194 -3.64 -32.38 6.47
N TYR A 195 -4.50 -31.53 7.02
CA TYR A 195 -5.84 -31.29 6.51
C TYR A 195 -5.91 -29.88 5.96
N VAL A 196 -6.38 -29.73 4.73
CA VAL A 196 -6.40 -28.43 4.04
C VAL A 196 -7.79 -28.08 3.54
N LEU A 197 -8.09 -26.78 3.57
CA LEU A 197 -9.28 -26.21 2.95
C LEU A 197 -8.86 -24.96 2.18
N ALA A 198 -9.42 -24.80 0.97
CA ALA A 198 -9.34 -23.57 0.21
C ALA A 198 -10.76 -23.20 -0.22
N VAL A 199 -11.22 -22.04 0.24
CA VAL A 199 -12.55 -21.49 -0.07
C VAL A 199 -12.38 -20.26 -0.92
N THR A 200 -13.21 -20.14 -1.95
CA THR A 200 -13.28 -18.92 -2.75
C THR A 200 -14.72 -18.49 -2.88
N ASP A 201 -15.00 -17.25 -2.52
CA ASP A 201 -16.26 -16.58 -2.81
C ASP A 201 -15.97 -15.29 -3.58
N LYS A 202 -16.30 -15.26 -4.87
CA LYS A 202 -15.97 -14.14 -5.76
C LYS A 202 -16.72 -12.85 -5.42
N ASP A 203 -17.83 -12.94 -4.70
CA ASP A 203 -18.76 -11.83 -4.46
C ASP A 203 -18.62 -11.30 -3.02
N ILE A 204 -17.94 -12.04 -2.13
CA ILE A 204 -17.84 -11.73 -0.70
C ILE A 204 -16.37 -11.52 -0.28
N ASN A 205 -16.15 -10.49 0.55
CA ASN A 205 -14.92 -10.37 1.33
C ASN A 205 -15.03 -11.30 2.56
N LEU A 206 -14.36 -12.46 2.51
CA LEU A 206 -14.47 -13.47 3.57
C LEU A 206 -13.94 -12.97 4.91
N LEU A 207 -12.95 -12.07 4.90
CA LEU A 207 -12.44 -11.45 6.13
C LEU A 207 -13.49 -10.56 6.83
N GLY A 208 -14.40 -9.98 6.06
CA GLY A 208 -15.52 -9.21 6.58
C GLY A 208 -16.64 -10.04 7.20
N SER A 209 -16.62 -11.37 7.05
CA SER A 209 -17.76 -12.25 7.39
C SER A 209 -17.83 -12.66 8.86
N GLY A 210 -16.81 -12.37 9.66
CA GLY A 210 -16.82 -12.63 11.10
C GLY A 210 -15.56 -12.17 11.82
N ASN A 211 -15.33 -12.70 13.03
CA ASN A 211 -14.18 -12.40 13.89
C ASN A 211 -13.56 -13.65 14.54
N LYS A 212 -14.11 -14.85 14.28
CA LYS A 212 -13.60 -16.12 14.78
C LYS A 212 -13.61 -17.18 13.70
N LEU A 213 -12.60 -18.04 13.72
CA LEU A 213 -12.52 -19.26 12.93
C LEU A 213 -12.63 -20.47 13.85
N GLU A 214 -13.38 -21.47 13.40
CA GLU A 214 -13.52 -22.74 14.09
C GLU A 214 -13.35 -23.91 13.12
N ILE A 215 -12.70 -24.98 13.59
CA ILE A 215 -12.71 -26.28 12.94
C ILE A 215 -13.39 -27.24 13.90
N THR A 216 -14.48 -27.85 13.45
CA THR A 216 -15.28 -28.80 14.24
C THR A 216 -15.20 -30.20 13.64
N LEU A 217 -15.43 -31.22 14.48
CA LEU A 217 -15.58 -32.61 14.06
C LEU A 217 -17.07 -32.93 13.92
N GLU A 218 -17.53 -33.03 12.68
CA GLU A 218 -18.94 -33.05 12.30
C GLU A 218 -19.37 -34.37 11.68
N GLN A 219 -20.66 -34.67 11.77
CA GLN A 219 -21.29 -35.68 10.91
C GLN A 219 -21.49 -35.11 9.49
N SER A 220 -21.63 -35.99 8.49
CA SER A 220 -21.90 -35.57 7.10
C SER A 220 -23.22 -34.80 6.94
N ASN A 221 -23.25 -33.81 6.03
CA ASN A 221 -24.44 -33.03 5.58
C ASN A 221 -25.02 -31.98 6.54
N LEU A 222 -24.21 -31.26 7.30
CA LEU A 222 -24.68 -30.21 8.21
C LEU A 222 -24.58 -28.80 7.60
N THR A 223 -25.56 -27.95 7.93
CA THR A 223 -25.63 -26.52 7.53
C THR A 223 -25.20 -25.56 8.66
N ALA A 224 -24.97 -26.07 9.86
CA ALA A 224 -24.52 -25.34 11.05
C ALA A 224 -23.59 -26.23 11.89
N PRO A 225 -22.68 -25.63 12.70
CA PRO A 225 -21.80 -26.39 13.58
C PRO A 225 -22.63 -27.06 14.68
N ALA A 226 -22.48 -28.37 14.83
CA ALA A 226 -23.13 -29.17 15.88
C ALA A 226 -22.14 -30.09 16.61
N GLY A 227 -20.97 -30.28 16.02
CA GLY A 227 -19.91 -31.13 16.50
C GLY A 227 -19.00 -30.46 17.51
N LYS A 228 -18.02 -31.22 17.98
CA LYS A 228 -17.00 -30.72 18.92
C LYS A 228 -16.07 -29.75 18.20
N ILE A 229 -15.81 -28.58 18.80
CA ILE A 229 -14.74 -27.68 18.36
C ILE A 229 -13.40 -28.34 18.65
N VAL A 230 -12.57 -28.48 17.62
CA VAL A 230 -11.25 -29.12 17.69
C VAL A 230 -10.15 -28.08 17.68
N LEU A 231 -10.29 -27.07 16.82
CA LEU A 231 -9.40 -25.92 16.75
C LEU A 231 -10.22 -24.65 16.67
N SER A 232 -9.78 -23.59 17.35
CA SER A 232 -10.41 -22.28 17.27
C SER A 232 -9.37 -21.16 17.32
N ALA A 233 -9.72 -20.00 16.76
CA ALA A 233 -9.04 -18.73 17.00
C ALA A 233 -10.01 -17.57 16.81
N THR A 234 -9.92 -16.58 17.71
CA THR A 234 -10.59 -15.29 17.57
C THR A 234 -9.54 -14.24 17.18
N PHE A 235 -9.88 -13.36 16.25
CA PHE A 235 -9.03 -12.22 15.93
C PHE A 235 -8.87 -11.30 17.15
N PRO A 236 -7.69 -10.70 17.38
CA PRO A 236 -7.54 -9.74 18.47
C PRO A 236 -8.45 -8.54 18.26
N THR A 237 -9.47 -8.40 19.12
CA THR A 237 -10.59 -7.49 18.93
C THR A 237 -10.19 -6.05 18.59
N LEU A 238 -9.23 -5.47 19.32
CA LEU A 238 -8.83 -4.08 19.14
C LEU A 238 -7.99 -3.90 17.89
N ALA A 239 -6.97 -4.74 17.68
CA ALA A 239 -6.15 -4.67 16.47
C ALA A 239 -6.97 -4.94 15.20
N PHE A 240 -7.93 -5.86 15.28
CA PHE A 240 -8.71 -6.32 14.13
C PHE A 240 -9.67 -5.27 13.58
N ILE A 241 -10.12 -4.32 14.41
CA ILE A 241 -10.86 -3.13 13.95
C ILE A 241 -10.06 -2.39 12.87
N HIS A 242 -8.76 -2.17 13.11
CA HIS A 242 -7.91 -1.45 12.16
C HIS A 242 -7.55 -2.29 10.93
N ILE A 243 -7.43 -3.61 11.08
CA ILE A 243 -7.27 -4.53 9.94
C ILE A 243 -8.52 -4.49 9.04
N LYS A 244 -9.73 -4.46 9.62
CA LYS A 244 -10.97 -4.28 8.85
C LYS A 244 -11.03 -2.92 8.14
N HIS A 245 -10.56 -1.85 8.77
CA HIS A 245 -10.40 -0.55 8.10
C HIS A 245 -9.45 -0.60 6.89
N LEU A 246 -8.37 -1.36 6.99
CA LEU A 246 -7.41 -1.54 5.90
C LEU A 246 -7.99 -2.37 4.74
N LEU A 247 -8.67 -3.48 5.03
CA LEU A 247 -8.96 -4.52 4.04
C LEU A 247 -10.43 -4.70 3.66
N VAL A 248 -11.37 -4.21 4.47
CA VAL A 248 -12.80 -4.50 4.32
C VAL A 248 -13.57 -3.22 4.03
N HIS A 249 -13.55 -2.27 4.96
CA HIS A 249 -14.44 -1.10 4.93
C HIS A 249 -13.80 0.08 5.66
N PHE A 250 -13.82 1.26 5.05
CA PHE A 250 -13.49 2.50 5.74
C PHE A 250 -14.57 3.56 5.49
N PRO A 251 -15.15 4.20 6.53
CA PRO A 251 -16.36 5.01 6.36
C PRO A 251 -16.24 6.21 5.41
N THR A 252 -15.02 6.72 5.20
CA THR A 252 -14.81 7.95 4.42
C THR A 252 -14.34 7.70 2.99
N THR A 253 -13.95 6.47 2.63
CA THR A 253 -13.56 6.18 1.24
C THR A 253 -14.78 6.17 0.32
N PRO A 254 -14.61 6.51 -0.97
CA PRO A 254 -15.64 6.30 -1.98
C PRO A 254 -16.08 4.83 -2.02
N GLY A 255 -17.39 4.60 -1.98
CA GLY A 255 -17.95 3.24 -1.88
C GLY A 255 -17.68 2.52 -0.56
N GLN A 256 -17.11 3.23 0.43
CA GLN A 256 -16.80 2.73 1.77
C GLN A 256 -15.97 1.43 1.78
N ILE A 257 -15.02 1.32 0.85
CA ILE A 257 -14.11 0.18 0.72
C ILE A 257 -12.91 0.30 1.67
N GLY A 258 -12.22 -0.80 1.93
CA GLY A 258 -10.98 -0.81 2.70
C GLY A 258 -9.91 0.14 2.13
N LEU A 259 -9.11 0.75 3.01
CA LEU A 259 -8.08 1.73 2.64
C LEU A 259 -7.02 1.15 1.67
N LEU A 260 -6.52 -0.06 1.92
CA LEU A 260 -5.55 -0.73 1.02
C LEU A 260 -6.21 -1.15 -0.30
N VAL A 261 -7.50 -1.46 -0.29
CA VAL A 261 -8.26 -1.78 -1.51
C VAL A 261 -8.34 -0.55 -2.42
N GLY A 262 -8.73 0.60 -1.85
CA GLY A 262 -8.80 1.86 -2.60
C GLY A 262 -7.43 2.37 -3.04
N LEU A 263 -6.41 2.32 -2.17
CA LEU A 263 -5.02 2.66 -2.50
C LEU A 263 -4.54 1.87 -3.73
N ARG A 264 -4.78 0.56 -3.76
CA ARG A 264 -4.45 -0.30 -4.90
C ARG A 264 -5.18 0.10 -6.17
N ALA A 265 -6.49 0.34 -6.09
CA ALA A 265 -7.29 0.74 -7.25
C ALA A 265 -6.81 2.08 -7.84
N GLN A 266 -6.54 3.08 -6.99
CA GLN A 266 -6.05 4.39 -7.41
C GLN A 266 -4.62 4.33 -7.94
N ALA A 267 -3.73 3.51 -7.38
CA ALA A 267 -2.38 3.31 -7.92
C ALA A 267 -2.39 2.62 -9.30
N GLN A 268 -3.28 1.65 -9.52
CA GLN A 268 -3.47 1.04 -10.84
C GLN A 268 -4.02 2.06 -11.86
N LEU A 269 -4.91 2.94 -11.43
CA LEU A 269 -5.40 4.02 -12.29
C LEU A 269 -4.29 5.03 -12.61
N LEU A 270 -3.47 5.37 -11.62
CA LEU A 270 -2.33 6.27 -11.78
C LEU A 270 -1.31 5.72 -12.80
N GLU A 271 -0.99 4.43 -12.75
CA GLU A 271 -0.11 3.77 -13.73
C GLU A 271 -0.69 3.83 -15.15
N LYS A 272 -2.00 3.59 -15.30
CA LYS A 272 -2.69 3.73 -16.60
C LYS A 272 -2.61 5.15 -17.15
N GLN A 273 -2.82 6.16 -16.30
CA GLN A 273 -2.70 7.56 -16.72
C GLN A 273 -1.26 7.94 -17.08
N SER A 274 -0.26 7.37 -16.39
CA SER A 274 1.15 7.55 -16.79
C SER A 274 1.43 6.96 -18.19
N THR A 275 0.79 5.82 -18.52
CA THR A 275 0.92 5.21 -19.84
C THR A 275 0.30 6.11 -20.92
N ILE A 276 -0.87 6.69 -20.65
CA ILE A 276 -1.51 7.66 -21.55
C ILE A 276 -0.63 8.90 -21.70
N LEU A 277 -0.07 9.44 -20.61
CA LEU A 277 0.84 10.57 -20.60
C LEU A 277 2.06 10.31 -21.50
N LYS A 278 2.69 9.14 -21.35
CA LYS A 278 3.83 8.71 -22.17
C LYS A 278 3.47 8.63 -23.66
N GLN A 279 2.36 7.98 -23.99
CA GLN A 279 1.88 7.87 -25.37
C GLN A 279 1.57 9.24 -25.98
N ALA A 280 0.99 10.16 -25.20
CA ALA A 280 0.73 11.52 -25.66
C ALA A 280 2.02 12.28 -25.95
N ALA A 281 3.05 12.13 -25.10
CA ALA A 281 4.37 12.71 -25.33
C ALA A 281 5.05 12.15 -26.60
N ASP A 282 5.04 10.83 -26.77
CA ASP A 282 5.63 10.14 -27.93
C ASP A 282 4.96 10.57 -29.25
N ASN A 283 3.65 10.84 -29.22
CA ASN A 283 2.88 11.32 -30.37
C ASN A 283 2.90 12.84 -30.53
N HIS A 284 3.64 13.57 -29.68
CA HIS A 284 3.63 15.04 -29.62
C HIS A 284 2.22 15.65 -29.47
N ASN A 285 1.29 14.91 -28.86
CA ASN A 285 -0.07 15.35 -28.59
C ASN A 285 -0.13 16.12 -27.27
N THR A 286 0.23 17.40 -27.31
CA THR A 286 0.24 18.30 -26.15
C THR A 286 -1.10 18.42 -25.45
N ALA A 287 -2.22 18.29 -26.18
CA ALA A 287 -3.56 18.35 -25.58
C ALA A 287 -3.83 17.12 -24.71
N ALA A 288 -3.60 15.91 -25.24
CA ALA A 288 -3.73 14.68 -24.47
C ALA A 288 -2.74 14.63 -23.30
N LEU A 289 -1.51 15.12 -23.48
CA LEU A 289 -0.50 15.17 -22.42
C LEU A 289 -0.98 16.01 -21.24
N ARG A 290 -1.49 17.22 -21.50
CA ARG A 290 -2.05 18.08 -20.44
C ARG A 290 -3.25 17.44 -19.75
N CYS A 291 -4.11 16.76 -20.50
CA CYS A 291 -5.25 16.05 -19.92
C CYS A 291 -4.83 14.88 -19.02
N ALA A 292 -3.84 14.08 -19.45
CA ALA A 292 -3.31 13.00 -18.63
C ALA A 292 -2.58 13.53 -17.39
N ALA A 293 -1.79 14.61 -17.53
CA ALA A 293 -1.13 15.26 -16.40
C ALA A 293 -2.14 15.80 -15.37
N GLN A 294 -3.24 16.44 -15.81
CA GLN A 294 -4.31 16.86 -14.91
C GLN A 294 -5.00 15.68 -14.23
N SER A 295 -5.29 14.61 -14.98
CA SER A 295 -5.87 13.38 -14.41
C SER A 295 -4.98 12.76 -13.33
N ILE A 296 -3.65 12.73 -13.55
CA ILE A 296 -2.66 12.29 -12.55
C ILE A 296 -2.76 13.14 -11.28
N ILE A 297 -2.80 14.47 -11.42
CA ILE A 297 -2.95 15.40 -10.29
C ILE A 297 -4.26 15.12 -9.54
N ASP A 298 -5.38 14.93 -10.25
CA ASP A 298 -6.68 14.68 -9.64
C ASP A 298 -6.71 13.37 -8.84
N ILE A 299 -6.06 12.31 -9.33
CA ILE A 299 -5.90 11.03 -8.61
C ILE A 299 -5.03 11.22 -7.36
N VAL A 300 -3.93 11.96 -7.50
CA VAL A 300 -2.94 12.11 -6.44
C VAL A 300 -3.48 12.98 -5.30
N GLU A 301 -4.11 14.11 -5.59
CA GLU A 301 -4.60 15.03 -4.57
C GLU A 301 -6.03 14.74 -4.12
N GLY A 302 -6.84 14.11 -4.99
CA GLY A 302 -8.28 13.99 -4.78
C GLY A 302 -9.02 15.33 -4.88
N THR A 303 -10.32 15.32 -4.60
CA THR A 303 -11.20 16.51 -4.74
C THR A 303 -10.86 17.67 -3.81
N GLY A 304 -10.15 17.39 -2.71
CA GLY A 304 -9.67 18.40 -1.76
C GLY A 304 -8.33 19.04 -2.15
N GLY A 305 -7.73 18.60 -3.26
CA GLY A 305 -6.47 19.10 -3.78
C GLY A 305 -6.48 20.56 -4.18
N GLN A 306 -5.35 21.25 -4.00
CA GLN A 306 -5.17 22.63 -4.46
C GLN A 306 -5.10 22.72 -5.99
N ALA A 307 -4.51 21.73 -6.68
CA ALA A 307 -4.46 21.71 -8.13
C ALA A 307 -5.39 20.67 -8.77
N ALA A 308 -6.17 19.95 -7.97
CA ALA A 308 -7.26 19.13 -8.47
C ALA A 308 -8.32 19.99 -9.17
N ARG A 309 -8.66 19.63 -10.41
CA ARG A 309 -9.60 20.38 -11.26
C ARG A 309 -10.31 19.40 -12.19
N PRO A 310 -11.64 19.52 -12.39
CA PRO A 310 -12.34 18.68 -13.34
C PRO A 310 -11.69 18.71 -14.73
N LEU A 311 -11.55 17.53 -15.34
CA LEU A 311 -11.07 17.42 -16.71
C LEU A 311 -11.99 18.21 -17.65
N SER A 312 -11.39 19.03 -18.51
CA SER A 312 -12.12 19.83 -19.49
C SER A 312 -12.79 18.94 -20.56
N GLU A 313 -13.81 19.46 -21.24
CA GLU A 313 -14.52 18.72 -22.30
C GLU A 313 -13.59 18.27 -23.45
N SER A 314 -12.53 19.03 -23.72
CA SER A 314 -11.53 18.64 -24.72
C SER A 314 -10.73 17.39 -24.30
N CYS A 315 -10.64 17.07 -23.02
CA CYS A 315 -10.02 15.83 -22.54
C CYS A 315 -10.88 14.61 -22.88
N LYS A 316 -12.22 14.73 -22.87
CA LYS A 316 -13.11 13.66 -23.33
C LYS A 316 -12.94 13.38 -24.82
N LEU A 317 -12.69 14.41 -25.63
CA LEU A 317 -12.33 14.25 -27.04
C LEU A 317 -10.99 13.52 -27.25
N GLN A 318 -10.13 13.45 -26.22
CA GLN A 318 -8.91 12.64 -26.21
C GLN A 318 -9.13 11.25 -25.58
N HIS A 319 -10.37 10.88 -25.25
CA HIS A 319 -10.72 9.66 -24.50
C HIS A 319 -10.07 9.58 -23.11
N ILE A 320 -9.81 10.73 -22.48
CA ILE A 320 -9.28 10.84 -21.12
C ILE A 320 -10.40 11.37 -20.23
N GLU A 321 -11.08 10.47 -19.54
CA GLU A 321 -12.30 10.77 -18.76
C GLU A 321 -12.19 10.43 -17.27
N GLN A 322 -11.14 9.70 -16.86
CA GLN A 322 -11.00 9.20 -15.49
C GLN A 322 -10.10 10.15 -14.69
N SER A 323 -10.53 10.64 -13.53
CA SER A 323 -9.81 11.59 -12.66
C SER A 323 -9.61 11.07 -11.23
N GLY A 324 -9.66 9.76 -11.03
CA GLY A 324 -9.66 9.13 -9.71
C GLY A 324 -11.04 9.04 -9.08
N ASP A 325 -11.11 8.50 -7.86
CA ASP A 325 -12.34 8.41 -7.07
C ASP A 325 -12.62 9.66 -6.21
N GLY A 326 -11.73 10.64 -6.27
CA GLY A 326 -11.84 11.90 -5.55
C GLY A 326 -11.36 11.88 -4.09
N TYR A 327 -10.87 10.74 -3.58
CA TYR A 327 -10.34 10.63 -2.21
C TYR A 327 -8.90 11.16 -2.07
N GLY A 328 -8.08 10.93 -3.10
CA GLY A 328 -6.68 11.33 -3.13
C GLY A 328 -5.73 10.28 -2.55
N LEU A 329 -4.57 10.12 -3.19
CA LEU A 329 -3.47 9.30 -2.67
C LEU A 329 -2.72 10.04 -1.56
N LEU A 330 -2.48 11.34 -1.73
CA LEU A 330 -1.81 12.23 -0.77
C LEU A 330 -2.82 13.04 0.06
N GLY A 331 -2.29 13.88 0.95
CA GLY A 331 -3.04 14.66 1.92
C GLY A 331 -3.13 13.96 3.28
N SER A 332 -3.43 14.72 4.34
CA SER A 332 -3.57 14.16 5.69
C SER A 332 -4.69 13.14 5.82
N SER A 333 -5.69 13.25 4.92
CA SER A 333 -6.85 12.36 4.85
C SER A 333 -6.83 11.46 3.60
N GLY A 334 -5.73 11.44 2.85
CA GLY A 334 -5.58 10.60 1.67
C GLY A 334 -5.30 9.14 2.01
N TYR A 335 -5.32 8.28 0.99
CA TYR A 335 -5.10 6.85 1.16
C TYR A 335 -3.78 6.53 1.87
N ILE A 336 -2.66 7.14 1.48
CA ILE A 336 -1.33 6.82 2.04
C ILE A 336 -1.26 7.12 3.54
N ALA A 337 -1.75 8.30 3.95
CA ALA A 337 -1.73 8.72 5.35
C ALA A 337 -2.63 7.83 6.22
N ASN A 338 -3.84 7.53 5.75
CA ASN A 338 -4.79 6.71 6.51
C ASN A 338 -4.36 5.23 6.56
N VAL A 339 -3.78 4.67 5.49
CA VAL A 339 -3.20 3.31 5.54
C VAL A 339 -2.10 3.24 6.58
N ALA A 340 -1.15 4.19 6.58
CA ALA A 340 -0.06 4.23 7.54
C ALA A 340 -0.59 4.33 8.99
N ALA A 341 -1.56 5.21 9.21
CA ALA A 341 -2.17 5.42 10.51
C ALA A 341 -2.86 4.14 11.03
N HIS A 342 -3.67 3.48 10.20
CA HIS A 342 -4.39 2.26 10.62
C HIS A 342 -3.47 1.05 10.79
N ALA A 343 -2.41 0.93 9.98
CA ALA A 343 -1.37 -0.06 10.22
C ALA A 343 -0.69 0.16 11.57
N SER A 344 -0.28 1.41 11.87
CA SER A 344 0.32 1.77 13.16
C SER A 344 -0.62 1.47 14.32
N LEU A 345 -1.89 1.84 14.23
CA LEU A 345 -2.86 1.58 15.28
C LEU A 345 -3.00 0.08 15.53
N ALA A 346 -3.14 -0.74 14.48
CA ALA A 346 -3.20 -2.20 14.60
C ALA A 346 -1.96 -2.78 15.31
N ALA A 347 -0.76 -2.26 15.01
CA ALA A 347 0.49 -2.69 15.63
C ALA A 347 0.56 -2.34 17.12
N THR A 348 0.03 -1.18 17.51
CA THR A 348 0.16 -0.64 18.86
C THR A 348 -0.98 -1.03 19.81
N GLN A 349 -2.04 -1.69 19.31
CA GLN A 349 -3.10 -2.19 20.18
C GLN A 349 -2.55 -3.20 21.19
N ARG A 350 -3.10 -3.19 22.41
CA ARG A 350 -2.65 -4.04 23.52
C ARG A 350 -2.80 -5.55 23.26
N ASP A 351 -3.69 -5.93 22.35
CA ASP A 351 -3.94 -7.32 21.96
C ASP A 351 -3.27 -7.72 20.65
N SER A 352 -2.46 -6.83 20.05
CA SER A 352 -1.75 -7.10 18.80
C SER A 352 -0.80 -8.29 18.95
N THR A 353 -0.75 -9.15 17.94
CA THR A 353 0.20 -10.28 17.87
C THR A 353 1.51 -9.83 17.24
N ASP A 354 2.57 -10.63 17.37
CA ASP A 354 3.84 -10.35 16.67
C ASP A 354 3.63 -10.32 15.15
N THR A 355 2.82 -11.23 14.62
CA THR A 355 2.43 -11.25 13.21
C THR A 355 1.78 -9.93 12.77
N ILE A 356 0.84 -9.38 13.56
CA ILE A 356 0.20 -8.10 13.23
C ILE A 356 1.24 -6.97 13.26
N ARG A 357 2.10 -6.93 14.30
CA ARG A 357 3.15 -5.90 14.43
C ARG A 357 4.11 -5.92 13.25
N ASP A 358 4.65 -7.09 12.91
CA ASP A 358 5.64 -7.25 11.84
C ASP A 358 5.07 -6.79 10.49
N HIS A 359 3.88 -7.30 10.13
CA HIS A 359 3.27 -6.96 8.86
C HIS A 359 2.75 -5.53 8.81
N ALA A 360 2.30 -4.95 9.93
CA ALA A 360 1.98 -3.53 10.01
C ALA A 360 3.20 -2.65 9.74
N HIS A 361 4.37 -2.98 10.31
CA HIS A 361 5.61 -2.25 10.03
C HIS A 361 6.00 -2.29 8.55
N HIS A 362 5.78 -3.41 7.88
CA HIS A 362 5.97 -3.52 6.43
C HIS A 362 5.00 -2.64 5.64
N VAL A 363 3.72 -2.57 6.04
CA VAL A 363 2.74 -1.66 5.43
C VAL A 363 3.18 -0.20 5.59
N ILE A 364 3.63 0.19 6.79
CA ILE A 364 4.12 1.55 7.07
C ILE A 364 5.32 1.90 6.19
N THR A 365 6.29 0.99 6.10
CA THR A 365 7.48 1.15 5.25
C THR A 365 7.10 1.37 3.79
N ALA A 366 6.16 0.59 3.26
CA ALA A 366 5.65 0.78 1.91
C ALA A 366 4.98 2.14 1.75
N THR A 367 4.14 2.58 2.71
CA THR A 367 3.50 3.90 2.64
C THR A 367 4.48 5.07 2.70
N ASP A 368 5.61 4.93 3.39
CA ASP A 368 6.67 5.95 3.41
C ASP A 368 7.35 6.07 2.04
N ASN A 369 7.64 4.95 1.38
CA ASN A 369 8.15 4.94 0.00
C ASN A 369 7.16 5.63 -0.95
N LEU A 370 5.89 5.23 -0.87
CA LEU A 370 4.79 5.76 -1.70
C LEU A 370 4.64 7.26 -1.54
N LYS A 371 4.72 7.77 -0.31
CA LYS A 371 4.64 9.21 -0.04
C LYS A 371 5.72 9.97 -0.82
N GLY A 372 6.95 9.48 -0.82
CA GLY A 372 8.07 10.09 -1.55
C GLY A 372 7.88 10.06 -3.06
N TRP A 373 7.58 8.90 -3.63
CA TRP A 373 7.38 8.74 -5.07
C TRP A 373 6.18 9.54 -5.59
N ILE A 374 5.04 9.48 -4.90
CA ILE A 374 3.80 10.13 -5.34
C ILE A 374 3.87 11.66 -5.17
N THR A 375 4.61 12.17 -4.18
CA THR A 375 4.89 13.61 -4.06
C THR A 375 5.72 14.12 -5.25
N THR A 376 6.66 13.31 -5.72
CA THR A 376 7.46 13.63 -6.91
C THR A 376 6.58 13.61 -8.17
N ILE A 377 5.75 12.58 -8.34
CA ILE A 377 4.77 12.50 -9.42
C ILE A 377 3.84 13.72 -9.46
N ASP A 378 3.30 14.17 -8.31
CA ASP A 378 2.43 15.36 -8.24
C ASP A 378 3.15 16.61 -8.76
N ARG A 379 4.36 16.86 -8.25
CA ARG A 379 5.18 18.00 -8.64
C ARG A 379 5.45 18.00 -10.15
N ASP A 380 5.89 16.87 -10.68
CA ASP A 380 6.29 16.76 -12.08
C ASP A 380 5.07 16.87 -13.01
N ALA A 381 3.93 16.29 -12.63
CA ALA A 381 2.68 16.43 -13.37
C ALA A 381 2.21 17.89 -13.44
N ARG A 382 2.33 18.65 -12.35
CA ARG A 382 2.03 20.09 -12.33
C ARG A 382 2.97 20.89 -13.22
N ASN A 383 4.25 20.54 -13.24
CA ASN A 383 5.22 21.18 -14.12
C ASN A 383 4.88 20.91 -15.60
N LEU A 384 4.43 19.70 -15.94
CA LEU A 384 4.02 19.34 -17.30
C LEU A 384 2.80 20.12 -17.81
N LEU A 385 1.90 20.56 -16.92
CA LEU A 385 0.81 21.45 -17.33
C LEU A 385 1.33 22.76 -17.93
N GLN A 386 2.42 23.28 -17.37
CA GLN A 386 3.07 24.53 -17.81
C GLN A 386 4.08 24.28 -18.92
N ASN A 387 4.85 23.20 -18.82
CA ASN A 387 5.98 22.85 -19.68
C ASN A 387 5.80 21.46 -20.32
N PRO A 388 4.80 21.26 -21.20
CA PRO A 388 4.44 19.93 -21.71
C PRO A 388 5.52 19.28 -22.58
N GLY A 389 6.56 20.01 -22.98
CA GLY A 389 7.70 19.48 -23.73
C GLY A 389 8.78 18.83 -22.84
N ASN A 390 8.62 18.79 -21.51
CA ASN A 390 9.61 18.22 -20.60
C ASN A 390 9.55 16.69 -20.60
N VAL A 391 10.24 16.07 -21.55
CA VAL A 391 10.28 14.61 -21.71
C VAL A 391 10.88 13.90 -20.49
N ALA A 392 11.78 14.56 -19.75
CA ALA A 392 12.39 13.97 -18.55
C ALA A 392 11.33 13.75 -17.45
N GLU A 393 10.44 14.72 -17.22
CA GLU A 393 9.34 14.58 -16.24
C GLU A 393 8.33 13.51 -16.66
N VAL A 394 8.05 13.36 -17.97
CA VAL A 394 7.20 12.25 -18.46
C VAL A 394 7.84 10.89 -18.14
N GLN A 395 9.16 10.77 -18.32
CA GLN A 395 9.89 9.54 -18.00
C GLN A 395 9.93 9.27 -16.50
N GLU A 396 10.16 10.30 -15.67
CA GLU A 396 10.19 10.20 -14.21
C GLU A 396 8.82 9.77 -13.66
N ILE A 397 7.72 10.40 -14.11
CA ILE A 397 6.36 9.99 -13.74
C ILE A 397 6.11 8.54 -14.15
N SER A 398 6.47 8.14 -15.38
CA SER A 398 6.27 6.77 -15.85
C SER A 398 7.04 5.75 -14.99
N GLN A 399 8.26 6.07 -14.57
CA GLN A 399 9.06 5.21 -13.70
C GLN A 399 8.50 5.14 -12.28
N LEU A 400 8.19 6.30 -11.69
CA LEU A 400 7.74 6.36 -10.30
C LEU A 400 6.34 5.80 -10.10
N THR A 401 5.48 5.85 -11.11
CA THR A 401 4.14 5.22 -11.04
C THR A 401 4.25 3.69 -11.11
N ASP A 402 5.20 3.16 -11.88
CA ASP A 402 5.55 1.73 -11.86
C ASP A 402 6.11 1.32 -10.49
N HIS A 403 7.07 2.07 -9.93
CA HIS A 403 7.57 1.84 -8.57
C HIS A 403 6.46 1.93 -7.53
N ALA A 404 5.57 2.92 -7.63
CA ALA A 404 4.48 3.09 -6.69
C ALA A 404 3.51 1.89 -6.72
N LEU A 405 3.19 1.36 -7.90
CA LEU A 405 2.30 0.19 -8.00
C LEU A 405 3.04 -1.10 -7.59
N ASN A 406 4.12 -1.41 -8.31
CA ASN A 406 4.78 -2.71 -8.29
C ASN A 406 5.90 -2.80 -7.25
N GLY A 407 6.47 -1.67 -6.83
CA GLY A 407 7.74 -1.60 -6.13
C GLY A 407 8.93 -1.60 -7.09
N VAL A 408 10.13 -1.61 -6.54
CA VAL A 408 11.39 -1.70 -7.29
C VAL A 408 12.37 -2.58 -6.52
N ASP A 409 13.04 -3.50 -7.22
CA ASP A 409 14.15 -4.27 -6.69
C ASP A 409 15.39 -3.37 -6.70
N ARG A 410 15.78 -2.83 -5.54
CA ARG A 410 16.86 -1.85 -5.44
C ARG A 410 18.20 -2.51 -5.13
N ASN A 411 18.17 -3.70 -4.55
CA ASN A 411 19.35 -4.46 -4.16
C ASN A 411 19.77 -5.51 -5.22
N ASP A 412 19.00 -5.63 -6.31
CA ASP A 412 19.21 -6.54 -7.44
C ASP A 412 19.20 -8.03 -7.05
N ASP A 413 18.44 -8.41 -6.02
CA ASP A 413 18.33 -9.81 -5.57
C ASP A 413 17.23 -10.61 -6.30
N GLY A 414 16.51 -9.96 -7.20
CA GLY A 414 15.42 -10.51 -7.99
C GLY A 414 14.06 -10.48 -7.29
N ARG A 415 13.93 -9.78 -6.16
CA ARG A 415 12.70 -9.65 -5.37
C ARG A 415 12.42 -8.20 -5.02
N ILE A 416 11.15 -7.95 -4.66
CA ILE A 416 10.71 -6.67 -4.13
C ILE A 416 10.31 -6.93 -2.70
N ASP A 417 11.16 -6.51 -1.77
CA ASP A 417 10.96 -6.77 -0.36
C ASP A 417 10.18 -5.64 0.33
N PRO A 418 9.55 -5.91 1.49
CA PRO A 418 8.85 -4.89 2.28
C PRO A 418 9.82 -3.93 3.02
N ILE A 419 10.84 -3.44 2.33
CA ILE A 419 11.90 -2.59 2.88
C ILE A 419 11.87 -1.17 2.29
N ALA A 420 12.61 -0.28 2.95
CA ALA A 420 12.74 1.11 2.52
C ALA A 420 13.34 1.20 1.11
N GLY A 421 12.67 1.95 0.24
CA GLY A 421 13.06 2.17 -1.14
C GLY A 421 12.64 1.08 -2.14
N GLU A 422 11.98 0.00 -1.71
CA GLU A 422 11.55 -1.09 -2.62
C GLU A 422 10.04 -1.28 -2.64
N ALA A 423 9.41 -1.34 -1.48
CA ALA A 423 8.01 -1.74 -1.35
C ALA A 423 7.03 -0.74 -2.00
N GLY A 424 6.23 -1.21 -2.94
CA GLY A 424 5.09 -0.48 -3.54
C GLY A 424 3.73 -0.87 -2.97
N VAL A 425 2.65 -0.45 -3.62
CA VAL A 425 1.26 -0.68 -3.18
C VAL A 425 0.90 -2.16 -3.18
N LEU A 426 1.36 -2.96 -4.15
CA LEU A 426 1.09 -4.39 -4.15
C LEU A 426 1.74 -5.09 -2.95
N THR A 427 2.95 -4.68 -2.55
CA THR A 427 3.60 -5.14 -1.32
C THR A 427 2.79 -4.72 -0.10
N ALA A 428 2.40 -3.45 0.01
CA ALA A 428 1.57 -2.97 1.12
C ALA A 428 0.25 -3.75 1.25
N TYR A 429 -0.43 -4.00 0.14
CA TYR A 429 -1.67 -4.76 0.11
C TYR A 429 -1.48 -6.20 0.62
N ALA A 430 -0.47 -6.90 0.11
CA ALA A 430 -0.16 -8.27 0.53
C ALA A 430 0.23 -8.36 2.02
N GLN A 431 1.00 -7.39 2.51
CA GLN A 431 1.37 -7.31 3.93
C GLN A 431 0.14 -7.01 4.81
N GLY A 432 -0.77 -6.15 4.35
CA GLY A 432 -2.06 -5.95 5.00
C GLY A 432 -2.84 -7.26 5.15
N GLN A 433 -2.92 -8.06 4.07
CA GLN A 433 -3.57 -9.38 4.13
C GLN A 433 -2.91 -10.34 5.13
N LEU A 434 -1.57 -10.29 5.24
CA LEU A 434 -0.83 -11.10 6.21
C LEU A 434 -1.07 -10.67 7.67
N MET A 435 -1.42 -9.40 7.94
CA MET A 435 -1.88 -8.96 9.27
C MET A 435 -3.14 -9.72 9.71
N ALA A 436 -3.96 -10.20 8.76
CA ALA A 436 -5.16 -10.99 9.02
C ALA A 436 -4.90 -12.51 9.11
N SER A 437 -3.66 -12.94 9.27
CA SER A 437 -3.34 -14.36 9.47
C SER A 437 -3.69 -14.80 10.90
N LEU A 438 -4.21 -16.01 11.05
CA LEU A 438 -4.55 -16.59 12.35
C LEU A 438 -3.87 -17.94 12.56
N ILE A 439 -3.41 -18.15 13.80
CA ILE A 439 -2.99 -19.47 14.30
C ILE A 439 -4.10 -19.99 15.21
N MET A 440 -4.76 -21.06 14.78
CA MET A 440 -5.77 -21.78 15.53
C MET A 440 -5.11 -22.84 16.39
N LYS A 441 -5.53 -22.95 17.64
CA LYS A 441 -5.01 -23.92 18.60
C LYS A 441 -6.13 -24.85 19.06
N ALA A 442 -5.74 -25.96 19.68
CA ALA A 442 -6.69 -26.85 20.33
C ALA A 442 -7.63 -26.04 21.22
N ASP A 443 -8.93 -26.22 21.02
CA ASP A 443 -9.92 -25.58 21.87
C ASP A 443 -9.71 -26.08 23.30
N ALA A 444 -9.48 -25.16 24.23
CA ALA A 444 -9.10 -25.54 25.59
C ALA A 444 -10.26 -26.22 26.34
N GLY A 445 -11.51 -26.09 25.84
CA GLY A 445 -12.72 -26.42 26.58
C GLY A 445 -12.81 -25.53 27.82
N VAL A 446 -13.82 -24.65 27.88
CA VAL A 446 -14.16 -24.01 29.17
C VAL A 446 -14.89 -25.01 30.05
#